data_AF-A0A2S3WJB6-F1
#
_entry.id   AF-A0A2S3WJB6-F1
#
_cell.length_a   1.000
_cell.length_b   1.000
_cell.length_c   1.000
_cell.angle_alpha   90.00
_cell.angle_beta   90.00
_cell.angle_gamma   90.00
#
_symmetry.space_group_name_H-M   'P 1'
#
loop_
_entity.id
_entity.type
_entity.pdbx_description
1 polymer ?
#
loop_
_entity_poly.entity_id
_entity_poly.type
_entity_poly.pdbx_seq_one_letter_code
_entity_poly.pdbx_strand_id
1 'polypeptide(L)'
;MFFSMPSHLWVLPVAGVVAFFGMRLAAQSPERESLFTGVTYLILLALALLPNAYYLLSPPTPDMAELLAQGGLLPNYKGLVYLDAFYTFAGWALSWVVRQKFDA
;
A
#
# COMPACT_ATOMS: atom_id res chain seq x y z
N MET A 1 -23.75 5.99 -5.18
CA MET A 1 -22.80 5.24 -4.33
C MET A 1 -21.85 4.48 -5.24
N PHE A 2 -20.67 5.03 -5.52
CA PHE A 2 -19.65 4.33 -6.30
C PHE A 2 -18.80 3.49 -5.33
N PHE A 3 -19.35 2.35 -4.91
CA PHE A 3 -18.53 1.24 -4.41
C PHE A 3 -18.02 0.46 -5.62
N SER A 4 -17.33 1.13 -6.55
CA SER A 4 -16.40 0.40 -7.41
C SER A 4 -15.47 -0.38 -6.49
N MET A 5 -15.18 -1.65 -6.80
CA MET A 5 -14.20 -2.47 -6.08
C MET A 5 -13.07 -1.58 -5.54
N PRO A 6 -12.62 -1.73 -4.28
CA PRO A 6 -11.52 -0.91 -3.77
C PRO A 6 -10.39 -1.04 -4.78
N SER A 7 -10.17 0.00 -5.57
CA SER A 7 -9.30 -0.07 -6.76
C SER A 7 -7.88 -0.44 -6.35
N HIS A 8 -7.58 -0.32 -5.06
CA HIS A 8 -6.30 -0.54 -4.42
C HIS A 8 -6.27 -1.82 -3.56
N LEU A 9 -7.25 -2.72 -3.68
CA LEU A 9 -7.22 -4.01 -2.98
C LEU A 9 -5.95 -4.83 -3.34
N TRP A 10 -5.38 -4.60 -4.52
CA TRP A 10 -4.10 -5.16 -4.96
C TRP A 10 -2.91 -4.78 -4.08
N VAL A 11 -2.98 -3.68 -3.32
CA VAL A 11 -1.91 -3.25 -2.40
C VAL A 11 -1.65 -4.32 -1.34
N LEU A 12 -2.69 -5.02 -0.89
CA LEU A 12 -2.58 -6.06 0.13
C LEU A 12 -1.71 -7.25 -0.30
N PRO A 13 -1.99 -7.96 -1.42
CA PRO A 13 -1.14 -9.07 -1.86
C PRO A 13 0.26 -8.60 -2.25
N VAL A 14 0.41 -7.41 -2.85
CA VAL A 14 1.74 -6.87 -3.19
C VAL A 14 2.57 -6.60 -1.92
N ALA A 15 1.98 -5.95 -0.91
CA ALA A 15 2.65 -5.73 0.37
C ALA A 15 3.05 -7.05 1.05
N GLY A 16 2.18 -8.06 0.98
CA GLY A 16 2.48 -9.40 1.51
C GLY A 16 3.67 -10.06 0.82
N VAL A 17 3.74 -10.01 -0.50
CA VAL A 17 4.86 -10.57 -1.29
C VAL A 17 6.16 -9.82 -1.00
N VAL A 18 6.12 -8.48 -1.01
CA VAL A 18 7.28 -7.63 -0.71
C VAL A 18 7.83 -7.92 0.68
N ALA A 19 6.95 -7.95 1.68
CA ALA A 19 7.34 -8.22 3.06
C ALA A 19 7.87 -9.65 3.24
N PHE A 20 7.25 -10.64 2.59
CA PHE A 20 7.68 -12.03 2.66
C PHE A 20 9.11 -12.21 2.14
N PHE A 21 9.36 -11.80 0.88
CA PHE A 21 10.67 -11.99 0.26
C PHE A 21 11.72 -11.04 0.83
N GLY A 22 11.38 -9.79 1.08
CA GLY A 22 12.30 -8.79 1.62
C GLY A 22 12.88 -9.21 2.98
N MET A 23 12.02 -9.70 3.88
CA MET A 23 12.46 -10.18 5.18
C MET A 23 13.15 -11.55 5.12
N ARG A 24 12.77 -12.42 4.17
CA ARG A 24 13.47 -13.69 3.94
C ARG A 24 14.90 -13.47 3.44
N LEU A 25 15.10 -12.52 2.52
CA LEU A 25 16.42 -12.14 2.03
C LEU A 25 17.27 -11.52 3.14
N ALA A 26 16.67 -10.68 4.00
CA ALA A 26 17.34 -10.14 5.17
C ALA A 26 17.86 -11.25 6.11
N ALA A 27 17.02 -12.25 6.40
CA ALA A 27 17.39 -13.38 7.26
C ALA A 27 18.50 -14.27 6.66
N GLN A 28 18.57 -14.39 5.32
CA GLN A 28 19.61 -15.18 4.64
C GLN A 28 20.96 -14.47 4.54
N SER A 29 21.01 -13.17 4.77
CA SER A 29 22.22 -12.34 4.59
C SER A 29 22.53 -11.55 5.86
N PRO A 30 23.10 -12.18 6.91
CA PRO A 30 23.36 -11.52 8.19
C PRO A 30 24.25 -10.28 8.07
N GLU A 31 25.19 -10.26 7.13
CA GLU A 31 26.04 -9.08 6.85
C GLU A 31 25.27 -7.88 6.28
N ARG A 32 24.10 -8.10 5.69
CA ARG A 32 23.28 -7.09 5.00
C ARG A 32 21.85 -7.02 5.53
N GLU A 33 21.57 -7.65 6.67
CA GLU A 33 20.23 -7.78 7.24
C GLU A 33 19.57 -6.41 7.44
N SER A 34 20.32 -5.46 8.01
CA SER A 34 19.86 -4.09 8.23
C SER A 34 19.49 -3.38 6.92
N LEU A 35 20.29 -3.58 5.88
CA LEU A 35 20.05 -2.98 4.57
C LEU A 35 18.81 -3.56 3.91
N PHE A 36 18.67 -4.89 3.86
CA PHE A 36 17.50 -5.53 3.26
C PHE A 36 16.21 -5.23 4.03
N THR A 37 16.27 -5.19 5.36
CA THR A 37 15.15 -4.77 6.21
C THR A 37 14.75 -3.33 5.93
N GLY A 38 15.72 -2.42 5.90
CA GLY A 38 15.48 -1.00 5.60
C GLY A 38 14.86 -0.79 4.21
N VAL A 39 15.42 -1.44 3.18
CA VAL A 39 14.87 -1.39 1.81
C VAL A 39 13.45 -1.93 1.76
N THR A 40 13.16 -3.04 2.43
CA THR A 40 11.82 -3.64 2.46
C THR A 40 10.81 -2.67 3.09
N TYR A 41 11.16 -2.05 4.21
CA TYR A 41 10.28 -1.06 4.85
C TYR A 41 10.11 0.21 4.03
N LEU A 42 11.15 0.66 3.32
CA LEU A 42 11.04 1.80 2.40
C LEU A 42 10.07 1.47 1.24
N ILE A 43 10.13 0.26 0.68
CA ILE A 43 9.21 -0.17 -0.38
C ILE A 43 7.78 -0.25 0.15
N LEU A 44 7.56 -0.80 1.35
CA LEU A 44 6.23 -0.84 1.96
C LEU A 44 5.68 0.57 2.22
N LEU A 45 6.51 1.48 2.73
CA LEU A 45 6.12 2.88 2.95
C LEU A 45 5.78 3.58 1.62
N ALA A 46 6.58 3.35 0.58
CA ALA A 46 6.30 3.83 -0.76
C ALA A 46 4.97 3.28 -1.29
N LEU A 47 4.68 2.00 -1.07
CA LEU A 47 3.44 1.36 -1.50
C LEU A 47 2.20 1.93 -0.77
N ALA A 48 2.34 2.28 0.51
CA ALA A 48 1.26 2.89 1.28
C ALA A 48 0.93 4.33 0.83
N LEU A 49 1.92 5.06 0.29
CA LEU A 49 1.79 6.48 0.01
C LEU A 49 1.68 6.81 -1.48
N LEU A 50 2.49 6.20 -2.34
CA LEU A 50 2.62 6.58 -3.75
C LEU A 50 1.33 6.45 -4.56
N PRO A 51 0.53 5.36 -4.45
CA PRO A 51 -0.67 5.22 -5.27
C PRO A 51 -1.63 6.40 -5.08
N ASN A 52 -1.74 6.92 -3.86
CA ASN A 52 -2.60 8.06 -3.53
C ASN A 52 -1.91 9.43 -3.61
N ALA A 53 -0.61 9.50 -3.32
CA ALA A 53 0.16 10.73 -3.50
C ALA A 53 0.15 11.18 -4.97
N TYR A 54 0.12 10.23 -5.91
CA TYR A 54 -0.07 10.53 -7.32
C TYR A 54 -1.41 11.21 -7.60
N TYR A 55 -2.52 10.70 -7.04
CA TYR A 55 -3.85 11.33 -7.19
C TYR A 55 -3.95 12.71 -6.53
N LEU A 56 -3.18 12.95 -5.46
CA LEU A 56 -3.12 14.26 -4.81
C LEU A 56 -2.35 15.29 -5.66
N LEU A 57 -1.26 14.87 -6.30
CA LEU A 57 -0.39 15.74 -7.10
C LEU A 57 -0.88 15.93 -8.55
N SER A 58 -1.55 14.93 -9.10
CA SER A 58 -2.12 14.94 -10.45
C SER A 58 -3.57 14.42 -10.38
N PRO A 59 -4.50 15.24 -9.87
CA PRO A 59 -5.90 14.85 -9.83
C PRO A 59 -6.40 14.62 -11.26
N PRO A 60 -6.97 13.43 -11.58
CA PRO A 60 -7.28 13.03 -12.95
C PRO A 60 -8.46 13.80 -13.57
N THR A 61 -9.00 14.82 -12.91
CA THR A 61 -10.19 15.54 -13.36
C THR A 61 -10.05 17.06 -13.19
N PRO A 62 -10.15 17.84 -14.29
CA PRO A 62 -10.37 19.29 -14.21
C PRO A 62 -11.78 19.63 -13.68
N ASP A 63 -12.73 18.69 -13.78
CA ASP A 63 -14.15 18.92 -13.51
C ASP A 63 -14.58 18.71 -12.05
N MET A 64 -13.70 18.99 -11.09
CA MET A 64 -14.11 19.13 -9.68
C MET A 64 -15.22 20.19 -9.54
N ALA A 65 -15.18 21.24 -10.37
CA ALA A 65 -16.20 22.28 -10.42
C ALA A 65 -17.54 21.76 -10.96
N GLU A 66 -17.52 20.87 -11.96
CA GLU A 66 -18.73 20.28 -12.55
C GLU A 66 -19.36 19.22 -11.62
N LEU A 67 -18.54 18.41 -10.97
CA LEU A 67 -18.97 17.47 -9.92
C LEU A 67 -19.58 18.20 -8.73
N LEU A 68 -19.01 19.34 -8.30
CA LEU A 68 -19.59 20.16 -7.23
C LEU A 68 -20.92 20.79 -7.68
N ALA A 69 -21.01 21.26 -8.92
CA ALA A 69 -22.20 21.88 -9.49
C ALA A 69 -23.36 20.87 -9.66
N GLN A 70 -23.05 19.59 -9.90
CA GLN A 70 -24.03 18.51 -9.98
C GLN A 70 -24.38 17.90 -8.61
N GLY A 71 -23.86 18.46 -7.50
CA GLY A 71 -24.09 17.93 -6.15
C GLY A 71 -23.39 16.59 -5.87
N GLY A 72 -22.39 16.25 -6.68
CA GLY A 72 -21.57 15.06 -6.54
C GLY A 72 -20.65 15.12 -5.32
N LEU A 73 -20.41 13.95 -4.72
CA LEU A 73 -19.45 13.83 -3.62
C LEU A 73 -18.02 13.93 -4.17
N LEU A 74 -17.25 14.86 -3.61
CA LEU A 74 -15.80 14.96 -3.86
C LEU A 74 -15.11 13.63 -3.48
N PRO A 75 -14.12 13.16 -4.25
CA PRO A 75 -13.36 11.97 -3.88
C PRO A 75 -12.67 12.15 -2.53
N ASN A 76 -12.84 11.19 -1.62
CA ASN A 76 -12.17 11.21 -0.31
C ASN A 76 -10.74 10.68 -0.42
N TYR A 77 -9.84 11.50 -0.96
CA TYR A 77 -8.42 11.16 -1.12
C TYR A 77 -7.74 10.79 0.21
N LYS A 78 -8.13 11.44 1.32
CA LYS A 78 -7.62 11.08 2.66
C LYS A 78 -8.01 9.66 3.04
N GLY A 79 -9.27 9.29 2.83
CA GLY A 79 -9.77 7.93 3.09
C GLY A 79 -9.05 6.87 2.26
N LEU A 80 -8.72 7.17 1.01
CA LEU A 80 -7.95 6.26 0.15
C LEU A 80 -6.51 6.07 0.66
N VAL A 81 -5.83 7.14 1.10
CA VAL A 81 -4.49 7.03 1.73
C VAL A 81 -4.53 6.13 2.97
N TYR A 82 -5.52 6.30 3.84
CA TYR A 82 -5.66 5.44 5.02
C TYR A 82 -5.93 3.98 4.65
N LEU A 83 -6.71 3.75 3.60
CA LEU A 83 -7.02 2.40 3.12
C LEU A 83 -5.76 1.68 2.61
N ASP A 84 -4.90 2.36 1.85
CA ASP A 84 -3.65 1.78 1.34
C ASP A 84 -2.64 1.53 2.45
N ALA A 85 -2.55 2.43 3.43
CA ALA A 85 -1.74 2.22 4.62
C ALA A 85 -2.23 0.97 5.39
N PHE A 86 -3.55 0.82 5.55
CA PHE A 86 -4.13 -0.36 6.17
C PHE A 86 -3.83 -1.65 5.39
N TYR A 87 -4.02 -1.65 4.07
CA TYR A 87 -3.71 -2.82 3.23
C TYR A 87 -2.23 -3.19 3.24
N THR A 88 -1.35 -2.19 3.23
CA THR A 88 0.10 -2.41 3.32
C THR A 88 0.47 -3.05 4.65
N PHE A 89 -0.05 -2.51 5.75
CA PHE A 89 0.20 -3.06 7.08
C PHE A 89 -0.38 -4.47 7.24
N ALA A 90 -1.60 -4.70 6.75
CA ALA A 90 -2.24 -6.01 6.76
C ALA A 90 -1.43 -7.03 5.94
N GLY A 91 -0.95 -6.66 4.75
CA GLY A 91 -0.08 -7.51 3.93
C GLY A 91 1.24 -7.84 4.64
N TRP A 92 1.88 -6.85 5.25
CA TRP A 92 3.08 -7.07 6.07
C TRP A 92 2.82 -8.03 7.24
N ALA A 93 1.75 -7.81 8.01
CA ALA A 93 1.39 -8.66 9.14
C ALA A 93 1.06 -10.10 8.70
N LEU A 94 0.32 -10.27 7.59
CA LEU A 94 0.05 -11.57 6.99
C LEU A 94 1.33 -12.28 6.58
N SER A 95 2.29 -11.56 5.97
CA SER A 95 3.59 -12.14 5.60
C SER A 95 4.34 -12.69 6.81
N TRP A 96 4.25 -12.01 7.96
CA TRP A 96 4.88 -12.46 9.20
C TRP A 96 4.24 -13.76 9.70
N VAL A 97 2.91 -13.83 9.73
CA VAL A 97 2.17 -15.06 10.11
C VAL A 97 2.50 -16.24 9.18
N VAL A 98 2.56 -15.99 7.88
CA VAL A 98 2.90 -17.01 6.89
C VAL A 98 4.33 -17.50 7.13
N ARG A 99 5.31 -16.61 7.31
CA ARG A 99 6.70 -17.00 7.59
C ARG A 99 6.81 -17.81 8.88
N GLN A 100 6.12 -17.42 9.95
CA GLN A 100 6.09 -18.20 11.20
C GLN A 100 5.53 -19.63 11.01
N LYS A 101 4.61 -19.83 10.06
CA LYS A 101 4.05 -21.16 9.76
C LYS A 101 4.89 -22.00 8.79
N PHE A 102 5.60 -21.38 7.86
CA PHE A 102 6.23 -22.08 6.72
C PHE A 102 7.76 -21.99 6.67
N ASP A 103 8.38 -21.04 7.38
CA ASP A 103 9.85 -20.94 7.52
C ASP A 103 10.35 -21.58 8.85
N ALA A 104 9.49 -22.35 9.54
CA ALA A 104 9.84 -23.15 10.72
C ALA A 104 10.51 -24.47 10.34
#